data_AF-A0A0L8G8F4-F1
#
_entry.id   AF-A0A0L8G8F4-F1
#
_cell.length_a   1.000
_cell.length_b   1.000
_cell.length_c   1.000
_cell.angle_alpha   90.00
_cell.angle_beta   90.00
_cell.angle_gamma   90.00
#
_symmetry.space_group_name_H-M   'P 1'
#
loop_
_entity.id
_entity.type
_entity.pdbx_description
1 polymer ?
#
loop_
_entity_poly.entity_id
_entity_poly.type
_entity_poly.pdbx_seq_one_letter_code
_entity_poly.pdbx_strand_id
1 'polypeptide(L)'
;MARIDYISDSFFDIMDDYMRMYHDRDGRMMWDRMSDMRQRYTDLDGRMSNMGYDMSSDMRPDMRSDMRSDMRSDMRSDMRTDMQSGMQQGMQSGMRSDFTSGLGSDMGPGSYSGSYSDSFNEGVMYERRRRFMETCRRVLPFMERTLEMYHNGNQYFMGDQMTMCDMMCYAALESPLHENPSLLSNYPKLRSLRDRVAAHAKISTYFKRRNFSDF
;
A
#
# COMPACT_ATOMS: atom_id res chain seq x y z
N MET A 1 21.95 -17.45 9.45
CA MET A 1 21.82 -16.68 10.70
C MET A 1 21.88 -15.22 10.32
N ALA A 2 20.81 -14.45 10.50
CA ALA A 2 20.81 -13.04 10.13
C ALA A 2 21.72 -12.26 11.09
N ARG A 3 22.57 -11.38 10.56
CA ARG A 3 23.43 -10.52 11.39
C ARG A 3 22.64 -9.30 11.84
N ILE A 4 22.94 -8.79 13.04
CA ILE A 4 22.33 -7.57 13.60
C ILE A 4 22.36 -6.42 12.59
N ASP A 5 23.49 -6.25 11.90
CA ASP A 5 23.68 -5.20 10.89
C ASP A 5 22.66 -5.33 9.76
N TYR A 6 22.48 -6.54 9.21
CA TYR A 6 21.55 -6.77 8.10
C TYR A 6 20.09 -6.47 8.49
N ILE A 7 19.68 -6.84 9.71
CA ILE A 7 18.33 -6.55 10.21
C ILE A 7 18.17 -5.03 10.38
N SER A 8 19.19 -4.37 10.95
CA SER A 8 19.20 -2.92 11.14
C SER A 8 19.13 -2.18 9.80
N ASP A 9 19.94 -2.59 8.83
CA ASP A 9 19.96 -2.05 7.46
C ASP A 9 18.60 -2.24 6.78
N SER A 10 17.95 -3.38 6.99
CA SER A 10 16.61 -3.63 6.43
C SER A 10 15.55 -2.66 6.97
N PHE A 11 15.59 -2.34 8.26
CA PHE A 11 14.71 -1.32 8.83
C PHE A 11 15.14 0.10 8.45
N PHE A 12 16.44 0.32 8.27
CA PHE A 12 16.96 1.59 7.77
C PHE A 12 16.49 1.87 6.35
N ASP A 13 16.44 0.87 5.46
CA ASP A 13 15.86 1.02 4.10
C ASP A 13 14.42 1.54 4.16
N ILE A 14 13.60 0.98 5.06
CA ILE A 14 12.21 1.43 5.27
C ILE A 14 12.19 2.89 5.73
N MET A 15 13.02 3.22 6.72
CA MET A 15 13.10 4.57 7.27
C MET A 15 13.60 5.58 6.21
N ASP A 16 14.62 5.23 5.43
CA ASP A 16 15.20 6.10 4.40
C ASP A 16 14.17 6.39 3.30
N ASP A 17 13.50 5.36 2.78
CA ASP A 17 12.44 5.57 1.79
C ASP A 17 11.27 6.37 2.36
N TYR A 18 10.93 6.17 3.63
CA TYR A 18 9.92 6.97 4.32
C TYR A 18 10.35 8.45 4.44
N MET A 19 11.58 8.73 4.85
CA MET A 19 12.10 10.10 4.98
C MET A 19 12.21 10.80 3.62
N ARG A 20 12.60 10.08 2.57
CA ARG A 20 12.66 10.61 1.20
C ARG A 20 11.32 11.11 0.67
N MET A 21 10.20 10.62 1.19
CA MET A 21 8.88 11.15 0.88
C MET A 21 8.74 12.65 1.22
N TYR A 22 9.54 13.12 2.18
CA TYR A 22 9.50 14.48 2.71
C TYR A 22 10.71 15.35 2.32
N HIS A 23 11.54 14.89 1.39
CA HIS A 23 12.68 15.66 0.85
C HIS A 23 12.28 16.53 -0.35
N ASP A 24 12.80 17.75 -0.45
CA ASP A 24 12.64 18.55 -1.67
C ASP A 24 13.51 18.00 -2.83
N ARG A 25 13.65 18.77 -3.91
CA ARG A 25 14.50 18.39 -5.06
C ARG A 25 15.99 18.41 -4.72
N ASP A 26 16.39 19.22 -3.75
CA ASP A 26 17.77 19.37 -3.29
C ASP A 26 18.12 18.41 -2.14
N GLY A 27 17.18 17.54 -1.76
CA GLY A 27 17.35 16.58 -0.67
C GLY A 27 17.18 17.17 0.73
N ARG A 28 16.65 18.39 0.84
CA ARG A 28 16.39 19.03 2.15
C ARG A 28 15.02 18.59 2.66
N MET A 29 14.95 18.33 3.96
CA MET A 29 13.69 18.03 4.64
C MET A 29 12.72 19.21 4.59
N MET A 30 11.50 18.95 4.14
CA MET A 30 10.42 19.94 4.07
C MET A 30 9.58 19.95 5.35
N TRP A 31 10.20 20.31 6.47
CA TRP A 31 9.56 20.32 7.80
C TRP A 31 8.26 21.11 7.83
N ASP A 32 8.24 22.31 7.24
CA ASP A 32 7.07 23.22 7.26
C ASP A 32 5.86 22.68 6.47
N ARG A 33 6.07 21.71 5.58
CA ARG A 33 5.04 21.19 4.65
C ARG A 33 4.73 19.72 4.88
N MET A 34 5.31 19.16 5.94
CA MET A 34 5.24 17.73 6.24
C MET A 34 3.82 17.29 6.58
N SER A 35 3.08 18.10 7.35
CA SER A 35 1.69 17.81 7.71
C SER A 35 0.75 17.82 6.51
N ASP A 36 0.89 18.78 5.58
CA ASP A 36 0.15 18.79 4.31
C ASP A 36 0.50 17.57 3.46
N MET A 37 1.79 17.22 3.36
CA MET A 37 2.22 16.03 2.64
C MET A 37 1.67 14.74 3.25
N ARG A 38 1.70 14.59 4.58
CA ARG A 38 1.14 13.42 5.29
C ARG A 38 -0.34 13.22 4.93
N GLN A 39 -1.12 14.30 4.92
CA GLN A 39 -2.52 14.25 4.52
C GLN A 39 -2.66 13.76 3.07
N ARG A 40 -1.90 14.34 2.14
CA ARG A 40 -1.94 13.94 0.72
C ARG A 40 -1.50 12.51 0.47
N TYR A 41 -0.49 12.02 1.19
CA TYR A 41 -0.08 10.61 1.11
C TYR A 41 -1.17 9.67 1.61
N THR A 42 -1.88 10.06 2.67
CA THR A 42 -3.03 9.31 3.19
C THR A 42 -4.18 9.28 2.19
N ASP A 43 -4.46 10.42 1.54
CA ASP A 43 -5.48 10.51 0.50
C ASP A 43 -5.09 9.67 -0.74
N LEU A 44 -3.81 9.69 -1.13
CA LEU A 44 -3.28 8.83 -2.21
C LEU A 44 -3.44 7.35 -1.90
N ASP A 45 -3.16 6.92 -0.66
CA ASP A 45 -3.38 5.54 -0.22
C ASP A 45 -4.87 5.15 -0.29
N GLY A 46 -5.77 6.07 0.09
CA GLY A 46 -7.21 5.87 -0.05
C GLY A 46 -7.63 5.70 -1.52
N ARG A 47 -7.11 6.54 -2.42
CA ARG A 47 -7.37 6.45 -3.87
C ARG A 47 -6.81 5.17 -4.48
N MET A 48 -5.60 4.76 -4.09
CA MET A 48 -4.98 3.50 -4.52
C MET A 48 -5.75 2.28 -4.01
N SER A 49 -6.22 2.35 -2.76
CA SER A 49 -7.04 1.29 -2.17
C SER A 49 -8.38 1.20 -2.90
N ASN A 50 -9.07 2.31 -3.14
CA ASN A 50 -10.33 2.33 -3.88
C ASN A 50 -10.17 1.83 -5.30
N MET A 51 -9.13 2.24 -6.03
CA MET A 51 -8.89 1.74 -7.39
C MET A 51 -8.54 0.24 -7.40
N GLY A 52 -7.86 -0.26 -6.38
CA GLY A 52 -7.63 -1.69 -6.17
C GLY A 52 -8.91 -2.44 -5.79
N TYR A 53 -9.79 -1.84 -4.99
CA TYR A 53 -11.11 -2.38 -4.67
C TYR A 53 -11.99 -2.41 -5.91
N ASP A 54 -12.11 -1.33 -6.67
CA ASP A 54 -12.93 -1.21 -7.88
C ASP A 54 -12.46 -2.23 -8.94
N MET A 55 -11.16 -2.32 -9.22
CA MET A 55 -10.66 -3.37 -10.14
C MET A 55 -10.92 -4.79 -9.61
N SER A 56 -10.85 -5.02 -8.29
CA SER A 56 -11.07 -6.34 -7.71
C SER A 56 -12.57 -6.68 -7.57
N SER A 57 -13.44 -5.69 -7.37
CA SER A 57 -14.90 -5.83 -7.33
C SER A 57 -15.52 -5.90 -8.70
N ASP A 58 -14.87 -5.37 -9.73
CA ASP A 58 -15.35 -5.50 -11.12
C ASP A 58 -14.83 -6.78 -11.77
N MET A 59 -13.62 -7.26 -11.43
CA MET A 59 -13.11 -8.53 -11.99
C MET A 59 -13.57 -9.80 -11.25
N ARG A 60 -13.89 -9.74 -9.95
CA ARG A 60 -14.20 -10.95 -9.15
C ARG A 60 -15.63 -11.49 -9.24
N PRO A 61 -16.69 -10.69 -9.46
CA PRO A 61 -18.03 -11.22 -9.68
C PRO A 61 -18.17 -11.80 -11.08
N ASP A 62 -17.69 -11.07 -12.10
CA ASP A 62 -17.97 -11.39 -13.51
C ASP A 62 -17.27 -12.67 -13.99
N MET A 63 -16.00 -12.90 -13.63
CA MET A 63 -15.35 -14.17 -14.01
C MET A 63 -15.94 -15.40 -13.30
N ARG A 64 -16.54 -15.23 -12.13
CA ARG A 64 -17.09 -16.33 -11.33
C ARG A 64 -18.57 -16.59 -11.63
N SER A 65 -19.31 -15.59 -12.10
CA SER A 65 -20.65 -15.77 -12.68
C SER A 65 -20.57 -16.38 -14.06
N ASP A 66 -19.69 -15.88 -14.93
CA ASP A 66 -19.72 -16.20 -16.36
C ASP A 66 -19.21 -17.62 -16.62
N MET A 67 -18.14 -18.07 -15.94
CA MET A 67 -17.71 -19.47 -16.05
C MET A 67 -18.72 -20.47 -15.47
N ARG A 68 -19.60 -20.02 -14.55
CA ARG A 68 -20.56 -20.88 -13.85
C ARG A 68 -21.94 -20.86 -14.51
N SER A 69 -22.27 -19.81 -15.27
CA SER A 69 -23.44 -19.74 -16.15
C SER A 69 -23.18 -20.50 -17.44
N ASP A 70 -22.02 -20.28 -18.09
CA ASP A 70 -21.78 -20.74 -19.46
C ASP A 70 -21.59 -22.26 -19.52
N MET A 71 -20.86 -22.85 -18.57
CA MET A 71 -20.76 -24.32 -18.47
C MET A 71 -22.09 -25.01 -18.11
N ARG A 72 -23.07 -24.26 -17.56
CA ARG A 72 -24.36 -24.81 -17.09
C ARG A 72 -25.49 -24.55 -18.08
N SER A 73 -25.37 -23.54 -18.95
CA SER A 73 -26.26 -23.27 -20.07
C SER A 73 -25.92 -24.14 -21.27
N ASP A 74 -24.63 -24.29 -21.61
CA ASP A 74 -24.23 -24.87 -22.91
C ASP A 74 -24.48 -26.38 -22.97
N MET A 75 -24.26 -27.12 -21.87
CA MET A 75 -24.64 -28.54 -21.81
C MET A 75 -26.17 -28.79 -21.83
N ARG A 76 -26.99 -27.75 -21.59
CA ARG A 76 -28.46 -27.85 -21.52
C ARG A 76 -29.13 -27.34 -22.80
N SER A 77 -28.48 -26.46 -23.57
CA SER A 77 -28.97 -25.94 -24.85
C SER A 77 -28.55 -26.80 -26.05
N ASP A 78 -27.38 -27.41 -26.03
CA ASP A 78 -26.84 -28.03 -27.27
C ASP A 78 -27.55 -29.34 -27.63
N MET A 79 -28.08 -30.09 -26.65
CA MET A 79 -28.95 -31.25 -26.94
C MET A 79 -30.36 -30.89 -27.40
N ARG A 80 -30.75 -29.59 -27.38
CA ARG A 80 -32.11 -29.14 -27.71
C ARG A 80 -32.20 -28.32 -29.00
N THR A 81 -31.09 -27.77 -29.50
CA THR A 81 -31.12 -26.79 -30.61
C THR A 81 -30.59 -27.33 -31.94
N ASP A 82 -29.82 -28.43 -31.93
CA ASP A 82 -29.26 -29.05 -33.15
C ASP A 82 -30.28 -29.87 -33.96
N MET A 83 -31.46 -30.14 -33.41
CA MET A 83 -32.54 -30.82 -34.16
C MET A 83 -33.53 -29.87 -34.84
N GLN A 84 -33.37 -28.53 -34.74
CA GLN A 84 -34.42 -27.61 -35.17
C GLN A 84 -33.99 -26.31 -35.88
N SER A 85 -32.71 -26.09 -36.19
CA SER A 85 -32.29 -24.86 -36.90
C SER A 85 -31.34 -25.08 -38.08
N GLY A 86 -31.24 -26.32 -38.58
CA GLY A 86 -30.65 -26.62 -39.88
C GLY A 86 -31.59 -26.30 -41.05
N MET A 87 -32.03 -25.04 -41.17
CA MET A 87 -32.65 -24.43 -42.37
C MET A 87 -33.36 -23.16 -41.94
N GLN A 88 -32.64 -22.03 -41.91
CA GLN A 88 -33.15 -20.75 -42.39
C GLN A 88 -32.14 -19.62 -42.12
N GLN A 89 -31.76 -18.96 -43.22
CA GLN A 89 -31.18 -17.63 -43.32
C GLN A 89 -29.66 -17.52 -43.22
N GLY A 90 -29.04 -17.83 -44.36
CA GLY A 90 -27.85 -17.10 -44.78
C GLY A 90 -28.18 -15.69 -45.27
N MET A 91 -27.14 -14.84 -45.19
CA MET A 91 -26.93 -13.57 -45.89
C MET A 91 -27.74 -12.33 -45.46
N GLN A 92 -26.98 -11.23 -45.28
CA GLN A 92 -27.33 -9.81 -45.09
C GLN A 92 -27.49 -9.38 -43.62
N SER A 93 -26.50 -8.72 -43.01
CA SER A 93 -26.17 -7.30 -43.19
C SER A 93 -24.85 -7.03 -42.42
N GLY A 94 -23.90 -6.17 -42.82
CA GLY A 94 -24.00 -4.95 -43.59
C GLY A 94 -23.58 -3.77 -42.70
N MET A 95 -22.29 -3.45 -42.69
CA MET A 95 -21.65 -2.16 -42.36
C MET A 95 -22.32 -1.14 -41.41
N ARG A 96 -21.54 -0.76 -40.38
CA ARG A 96 -21.23 0.63 -39.97
C ARG A 96 -22.37 1.50 -39.42
N SER A 97 -22.24 1.89 -38.14
CA SER A 97 -22.69 3.21 -37.67
C SER A 97 -21.89 3.68 -36.44
N ASP A 98 -21.10 4.72 -36.68
CA ASP A 98 -20.65 5.71 -35.69
C ASP A 98 -21.87 6.33 -34.96
N PHE A 99 -21.67 6.87 -33.75
CA PHE A 99 -21.93 8.28 -33.37
C PHE A 99 -21.94 8.48 -31.84
N THR A 100 -20.99 9.30 -31.39
CA THR A 100 -21.05 10.32 -30.33
C THR A 100 -22.30 10.47 -29.45
N SER A 101 -22.05 10.55 -28.14
CA SER A 101 -22.64 11.48 -27.17
C SER A 101 -21.52 11.82 -26.16
N GLY A 102 -21.12 13.05 -25.83
CA GLY A 102 -21.83 14.33 -25.79
C GLY A 102 -21.99 14.74 -24.32
N LEU A 103 -21.45 15.92 -23.93
CA LEU A 103 -21.42 16.61 -22.60
C LEU A 103 -20.08 16.40 -21.85
N GLY A 104 -19.16 17.35 -21.68
CA GLY A 104 -19.23 18.81 -21.72
C GLY A 104 -19.66 19.36 -20.36
N SER A 105 -18.72 19.80 -19.50
CA SER A 105 -18.83 20.96 -18.57
C SER A 105 -17.53 21.16 -17.75
N ASP A 106 -16.90 22.32 -17.96
CA ASP A 106 -16.16 23.21 -17.04
C ASP A 106 -14.97 22.69 -16.20
N MET A 107 -13.70 23.11 -16.38
CA MET A 107 -13.11 24.47 -16.41
C MET A 107 -13.48 25.36 -15.20
N GLY A 108 -12.81 25.12 -14.06
CA GLY A 108 -12.54 26.10 -13.00
C GLY A 108 -13.67 26.38 -11.99
N PRO A 109 -13.30 26.78 -10.76
CA PRO A 109 -13.18 28.22 -10.54
C PRO A 109 -11.85 28.61 -9.89
N GLY A 110 -11.49 29.87 -10.12
CA GLY A 110 -10.21 30.45 -9.75
C GLY A 110 -10.10 30.92 -8.31
N SER A 111 -8.91 31.46 -8.06
CA SER A 111 -8.60 32.51 -7.08
C SER A 111 -8.33 32.08 -5.64
N TYR A 112 -7.14 31.52 -5.42
CA TYR A 112 -6.28 32.02 -4.35
C TYR A 112 -4.91 32.38 -4.94
N SER A 113 -4.69 33.69 -5.10
CA SER A 113 -3.38 34.26 -5.35
C SER A 113 -2.52 34.13 -4.10
N GLY A 114 -1.47 33.32 -4.17
CA GLY A 114 -0.39 33.25 -3.20
C GLY A 114 0.82 32.67 -3.90
N SER A 115 1.69 33.56 -4.39
CA SER A 115 2.90 33.26 -5.15
C SER A 115 3.80 32.23 -4.45
N TYR A 116 4.02 31.07 -5.06
CA TYR A 116 5.29 30.31 -5.14
C TYR A 116 5.02 29.09 -6.01
N SER A 117 5.13 29.27 -7.32
CA SER A 117 5.12 28.21 -8.31
C SER A 117 6.43 27.42 -8.23
N ASP A 118 6.51 26.49 -7.29
CA ASP A 118 7.39 25.33 -7.43
C ASP A 118 6.52 24.09 -7.29
N SER A 119 6.13 23.57 -8.45
CA SER A 119 5.11 22.55 -8.62
C SER A 119 5.43 21.30 -7.79
N PHE A 120 4.63 21.07 -6.76
CA PHE A 120 4.41 19.78 -6.13
C PHE A 120 3.92 18.81 -7.20
N ASN A 121 4.84 18.06 -7.81
CA ASN A 121 4.50 17.09 -8.82
C ASN A 121 3.88 15.86 -8.13
N GLU A 122 2.55 15.71 -8.23
CA GLU A 122 1.80 14.57 -7.70
C GLU A 122 2.39 13.23 -8.18
N GLY A 123 2.96 13.19 -9.38
CA GLY A 123 3.68 12.02 -9.90
C GLY A 123 4.93 11.66 -9.09
N VAL A 124 5.69 12.65 -8.63
CA VAL A 124 6.89 12.42 -7.77
C VAL A 124 6.48 11.92 -6.40
N MET A 125 5.38 12.46 -5.84
CA MET A 125 4.83 11.97 -4.57
C MET A 125 4.38 10.53 -4.72
N TYR A 126 3.62 10.22 -5.77
CA TYR A 126 3.16 8.87 -6.06
C TYR A 126 4.32 7.88 -6.22
N GLU A 127 5.39 8.27 -6.94
CA GLU A 127 6.57 7.44 -7.12
C GLU A 127 7.29 7.17 -5.80
N ARG A 128 7.49 8.20 -4.96
CA ARG A 128 8.14 8.05 -3.64
C ARG A 128 7.29 7.21 -2.69
N ARG A 129 5.97 7.42 -2.67
CA ARG A 129 5.03 6.60 -1.89
C ARG A 129 5.06 5.14 -2.35
N ARG A 130 5.02 4.91 -3.67
CA ARG A 130 5.12 3.56 -4.25
C ARG A 130 6.41 2.89 -3.81
N ARG A 131 7.56 3.58 -3.88
CA ARG A 131 8.86 3.05 -3.49
C ARG A 131 8.88 2.65 -2.01
N PHE A 132 8.42 3.52 -1.11
CA PHE A 132 8.28 3.20 0.31
C PHE A 132 7.40 1.95 0.55
N MET A 133 6.24 1.89 -0.10
CA MET A 133 5.32 0.76 0.02
C MET A 133 5.91 -0.54 -0.52
N GLU A 134 6.69 -0.48 -1.60
CA GLU A 134 7.40 -1.63 -2.15
C GLU A 134 8.49 -2.14 -1.20
N THR A 135 9.25 -1.22 -0.60
CA THR A 135 10.24 -1.56 0.43
C THR A 135 9.58 -2.22 1.63
N CYS A 136 8.44 -1.70 2.12
CA CYS A 136 7.66 -2.35 3.17
C CYS A 136 7.18 -3.75 2.77
N ARG A 137 6.65 -3.92 1.54
CA ARG A 137 6.20 -5.23 1.02
C ARG A 137 7.31 -6.27 0.94
N ARG A 138 8.54 -5.84 0.63
CA ARG A 138 9.70 -6.73 0.56
C ARG A 138 10.27 -7.06 1.93
N VAL A 139 10.46 -6.04 2.77
CA VAL A 139 11.21 -6.15 4.02
C VAL A 139 10.37 -6.77 5.14
N LEU A 140 9.13 -6.32 5.35
CA LEU A 140 8.34 -6.73 6.52
C LEU A 140 8.06 -8.23 6.58
N PRO A 141 7.66 -8.93 5.50
CA PRO A 141 7.48 -10.39 5.54
C PRO A 141 8.79 -11.14 5.84
N PHE A 142 9.91 -10.62 5.34
CA PHE A 142 11.21 -11.22 5.58
C PHE A 142 11.66 -11.02 7.03
N MET A 143 11.43 -9.83 7.59
CA MET A 143 11.72 -9.52 8.99
C MET A 143 10.83 -10.33 9.95
N GLU A 144 9.54 -10.50 9.65
CA GLU A 144 8.63 -11.36 10.43
C GLU A 144 9.18 -12.80 10.53
N ARG A 145 9.53 -13.41 9.38
CA ARG A 145 10.14 -14.75 9.35
C ARG A 145 11.52 -14.80 10.03
N THR A 146 12.30 -13.73 9.93
CA THR A 146 13.62 -13.65 10.59
C THR A 146 13.46 -13.65 12.10
N LEU A 147 12.46 -12.95 12.62
CA LEU A 147 12.13 -12.93 14.04
C LEU A 147 11.69 -14.32 14.53
N GLU A 148 10.93 -15.07 13.71
CA GLU A 148 10.49 -16.44 14.03
C GLU A 148 11.64 -17.43 14.24
N MET A 149 12.82 -17.18 13.68
CA MET A 149 13.98 -18.08 13.78
C MET A 149 14.44 -18.31 15.22
N TYR A 150 14.18 -17.36 16.14
CA TYR A 150 14.53 -17.48 17.55
C TYR A 150 13.27 -17.51 18.40
N HIS A 151 13.10 -18.60 19.17
CA HIS A 151 11.97 -18.76 20.10
C HIS A 151 10.61 -18.47 19.46
N ASN A 152 10.43 -18.83 18.18
CA ASN A 152 9.20 -18.60 17.41
C ASN A 152 8.75 -17.13 17.40
N GLY A 153 9.72 -16.19 17.44
CA GLY A 153 9.48 -14.75 17.42
C GLY A 153 8.85 -14.17 18.68
N ASN A 154 8.84 -14.92 19.77
CA ASN A 154 8.28 -14.47 21.04
C ASN A 154 9.27 -13.65 21.88
N GLN A 155 10.51 -13.53 21.41
CA GLN A 155 11.58 -12.75 22.04
C GLN A 155 12.20 -11.77 21.02
N TYR A 156 13.45 -11.35 21.20
CA TYR A 156 14.12 -10.40 20.31
C TYR A 156 14.70 -11.11 19.08
N PHE A 157 15.16 -10.35 18.09
CA PHE A 157 15.80 -10.90 16.89
C PHE A 157 17.01 -11.79 17.18
N MET A 158 17.66 -11.59 18.34
CA MET A 158 18.82 -12.36 18.80
C MET A 158 18.50 -13.24 20.02
N GLY A 159 17.22 -13.61 20.20
CA GLY A 159 16.76 -14.41 21.35
C GLY A 159 16.52 -13.56 22.59
N ASP A 160 17.15 -13.91 23.70
CA ASP A 160 16.85 -13.33 25.02
C ASP A 160 17.26 -11.86 25.17
N GLN A 161 18.24 -11.41 24.39
CA GLN A 161 18.84 -10.09 24.52
C GLN A 161 18.28 -9.10 23.49
N MET A 162 17.79 -7.96 23.97
CA MET A 162 17.45 -6.83 23.12
C MET A 162 18.72 -6.20 22.56
N THR A 163 18.74 -5.99 21.25
CA THR A 163 19.86 -5.43 20.51
C THR A 163 19.45 -4.16 19.76
N MET A 164 20.41 -3.53 19.09
CA MET A 164 20.17 -2.35 18.25
C MET A 164 19.12 -2.61 17.16
N CYS A 165 19.05 -3.82 16.59
CA CYS A 165 18.11 -4.09 15.51
C CYS A 165 16.64 -4.13 16.00
N ASP A 166 16.40 -4.52 17.25
CA ASP A 166 15.06 -4.45 17.87
C ASP A 166 14.64 -2.98 18.10
N MET A 167 15.60 -2.14 18.49
CA MET A 167 15.39 -0.69 18.62
C MET A 167 15.14 -0.04 17.26
N MET A 168 15.87 -0.45 16.21
CA MET A 168 15.64 0.00 14.85
C MET A 168 14.25 -0.39 14.34
N CYS A 169 13.79 -1.61 14.62
CA CYS A 169 12.41 -2.02 14.32
C CYS A 169 11.38 -1.10 14.98
N TYR A 170 11.59 -0.72 16.25
CA TYR A 170 10.71 0.20 16.94
C TYR A 170 10.70 1.59 16.31
N ALA A 171 11.89 2.19 16.14
CA ALA A 171 12.08 3.58 15.70
C ALA A 171 11.75 3.78 14.22
N ALA A 172 12.22 2.90 13.33
CA ALA A 172 11.99 3.02 11.88
C ALA A 172 10.51 2.95 11.51
N LEU A 173 9.71 2.23 12.30
CA LEU A 173 8.28 2.03 12.05
C LEU A 173 7.39 2.95 12.88
N GLU A 174 7.94 3.82 13.73
CA GLU A 174 7.16 4.72 14.59
C GLU A 174 6.26 5.65 13.78
N SER A 175 6.86 6.50 12.93
CA SER A 175 6.11 7.44 12.10
C SER A 175 5.26 6.76 11.02
N PRO A 176 5.72 5.70 10.32
CA PRO A 176 4.87 4.92 9.42
C PRO A 176 3.61 4.34 10.07
N LEU A 177 3.71 3.84 11.31
CA LEU A 177 2.57 3.27 12.02
C LEU A 177 1.62 4.32 12.58
N HIS A 178 2.13 5.53 12.85
CA HIS A 178 1.27 6.66 13.21
C HIS A 178 0.36 7.06 12.03
N GLU A 179 0.88 7.04 10.79
CA GLU A 179 0.10 7.33 9.58
C GLU A 179 -0.80 6.17 9.14
N ASN A 180 -0.25 4.95 9.18
CA ASN A 180 -0.97 3.75 8.77
C ASN A 180 -0.91 2.70 9.90
N PRO A 181 -1.85 2.75 10.85
CA PRO A 181 -1.93 1.77 11.94
C PRO A 181 -2.10 0.33 11.47
N SER A 182 -2.58 0.12 10.23
CA SER A 182 -2.79 -1.21 9.64
C SER A 182 -1.55 -1.81 8.99
N LEU A 183 -0.42 -1.08 8.92
CA LEU A 183 0.81 -1.52 8.25
C LEU A 183 1.34 -2.87 8.78
N LEU A 184 1.22 -3.11 10.09
CA LEU A 184 1.60 -4.37 10.74
C LEU A 184 0.40 -5.30 11.01
N SER A 185 -0.73 -5.16 10.30
CA SER A 185 -1.89 -6.05 10.42
C SER A 185 -1.55 -7.52 10.20
N ASN A 186 -0.73 -7.80 9.19
CA ASN A 186 -0.34 -9.16 8.79
C ASN A 186 0.98 -9.63 9.42
N TYR A 187 1.57 -8.86 10.34
CA TYR A 187 2.87 -9.14 10.96
C TYR A 187 2.78 -9.08 12.50
N PRO A 188 2.08 -10.05 13.12
CA PRO A 188 1.80 -10.02 14.55
C PRO A 188 3.06 -10.12 15.42
N LYS A 189 4.12 -10.81 14.99
CA LYS A 189 5.36 -10.96 15.78
C LYS A 189 6.14 -9.67 15.80
N LEU A 190 6.27 -8.98 14.68
CA LEU A 190 6.87 -7.64 14.62
C LEU A 190 6.09 -6.65 15.49
N ARG A 191 4.75 -6.71 15.49
CA ARG A 191 3.94 -5.90 16.41
C ARG A 191 4.26 -6.19 17.87
N SER A 192 4.21 -7.47 18.26
CA SER A 192 4.54 -7.88 19.63
C SER A 192 5.98 -7.58 20.03
N LEU A 193 6.93 -7.60 19.10
CA LEU A 193 8.31 -7.17 19.34
C LEU A 193 8.36 -5.69 19.70
N ARG A 194 7.68 -4.82 18.94
CA ARG A 194 7.62 -3.38 19.22
C ARG A 194 6.99 -3.09 20.58
N ASP A 195 5.92 -3.79 20.94
CA ASP A 195 5.29 -3.67 22.26
C ASP A 195 6.27 -4.06 23.38
N ARG A 196 7.05 -5.13 23.19
CA ARG A 196 8.07 -5.57 24.15
C ARG A 196 9.22 -4.56 24.29
N VAL A 197 9.68 -3.99 23.17
CA VAL A 197 10.71 -2.93 23.18
C VAL A 197 10.21 -1.69 23.93
N ALA A 198 8.97 -1.25 23.67
CA ALA A 198 8.35 -0.13 24.37
C ALA A 198 8.21 -0.36 25.89
N ALA A 199 7.88 -1.61 26.28
CA ALA A 199 7.71 -2.01 27.67
C ALA A 199 9.04 -2.30 28.38
N HIS A 200 10.18 -2.30 27.69
CA HIS A 200 11.47 -2.67 28.27
C HIS A 200 11.82 -1.79 29.48
N ALA A 201 12.23 -2.40 30.59
CA ALA A 201 12.36 -1.73 31.89
C ALA A 201 13.24 -0.48 31.86
N LYS A 202 14.32 -0.48 31.07
CA LYS A 202 15.26 0.64 30.95
C LYS A 202 14.79 1.76 30.01
N ILE A 203 13.85 1.50 29.11
CA ILE A 203 13.48 2.41 28.02
C ILE A 203 12.06 2.96 28.19
N SER A 204 11.16 2.18 28.78
CA SER A 204 9.76 2.56 29.00
C SER A 204 9.60 3.92 29.71
N THR A 205 10.51 4.26 30.63
CA THR A 205 10.49 5.57 31.31
C THR A 205 10.89 6.71 30.38
N TYR A 206 11.85 6.47 29.47
CA TYR A 206 12.22 7.44 28.44
C TYR A 206 11.04 7.70 27.50
N PHE A 207 10.37 6.66 27.01
CA PHE A 207 9.21 6.84 26.11
C PHE A 207 8.04 7.60 26.74
N LYS A 208 7.85 7.48 28.07
CA LYS A 208 6.82 8.26 28.79
C LYS A 208 7.18 9.73 29.01
N ARG A 209 8.48 10.07 28.96
CA ARG A 209 8.99 11.42 29.27
C ARG A 209 9.49 12.18 28.06
N ARG A 210 9.79 11.51 26.96
CA ARG A 210 10.28 12.16 25.74
C ARG A 210 9.21 13.15 25.24
N ASN A 211 9.68 14.26 24.70
CA ASN A 211 8.80 15.21 24.04
C ASN A 211 8.14 14.51 22.86
N PHE A 212 6.85 14.78 22.67
CA PHE A 212 6.19 14.42 21.43
C PHE A 212 6.68 15.37 20.36
N SER A 213 7.36 14.83 19.36
CA SER A 213 7.67 15.53 18.13
C SER A 213 6.90 14.85 17.01
N ASP A 214 6.48 15.64 16.01
CA ASP A 214 5.87 15.08 14.81
C ASP A 214 6.85 14.18 14.03
N PHE A 215 8.15 14.28 14.35
CA PHE A 215 9.29 13.49 13.88
C PHE A 215 10.40 13.33 14.92
#